data_AF-A0A6C0I7H4-F1
#
_entry.id   AF-A0A6C0I7H4-F1
#
_cell.length_a   1.000
_cell.length_b   1.000
_cell.length_c   1.000
_cell.angle_alpha   90.00
_cell.angle_beta   90.00
_cell.angle_gamma   90.00
#
_symmetry.space_group_name_H-M   'P 1'
#
loop_
_entity.id
_entity.type
_entity.pdbx_description
1 polymer ?
#
loop_
_entity_poly.entity_id
_entity_poly.type
_entity_poly.pdbx_seq_one_letter_code
_entity_poly.pdbx_strand_id
1 'polypeptide(L)'
;MDERCFEETLFRVERTSTHLYIADVWMWNGTPIFNSKTFQERQSFLERVFTLYTPCPGFETYALELRSSLTDIRGTEYYTTEKGARGIFVEKTGNMIDIVRTDVPDVYRLSNGGYLRVKTLELSKKLRTLGAAFTLDCQKNEDGTWSPVSF
;
A
#
# COMPACT_ATOMS: atom_id res chain seq x y z
N MET A 1 15.75 12.30 -27.87
CA MET A 1 14.53 13.08 -27.55
C MET A 1 15.02 14.31 -26.79
N ASP A 2 14.54 15.52 -27.12
CA ASP A 2 15.01 16.75 -26.46
C ASP A 2 14.51 16.78 -25.01
N GLU A 3 15.43 16.85 -24.05
CA GLU A 3 15.14 16.84 -22.61
C GLU A 3 14.42 18.11 -22.13
N ARG A 4 14.30 19.12 -23.00
CA ARG A 4 13.64 20.41 -22.73
C ARG A 4 12.20 20.48 -23.22
N CYS A 5 11.73 19.49 -23.99
CA CYS A 5 10.32 19.44 -24.39
C CYS A 5 9.48 18.96 -23.20
N PHE A 6 8.48 19.76 -22.81
CA PHE A 6 7.46 19.39 -21.84
C PHE A 6 6.46 18.48 -22.54
N GLU A 7 6.68 17.19 -22.41
CA GLU A 7 5.79 16.16 -22.92
C GLU A 7 4.79 15.75 -21.83
N GLU A 8 3.76 15.02 -22.24
CA GLU A 8 2.65 14.65 -21.36
C GLU A 8 3.13 13.85 -20.14
N THR A 9 2.59 14.18 -18.98
CA THR A 9 2.74 13.41 -17.75
C THR A 9 1.37 12.95 -17.29
N LEU A 10 1.23 11.65 -17.05
CA LEU A 10 -0.02 11.04 -16.66
C LEU A 10 0.13 10.35 -15.32
N PHE A 11 -0.61 10.86 -14.34
CA PHE A 11 -0.74 10.29 -13.02
C PHE A 11 -2.07 9.58 -12.85
N ARG A 12 -2.08 8.52 -12.03
CA ARG A 12 -3.30 8.05 -11.37
C ARG A 12 -3.44 8.84 -10.08
N VAL A 13 -4.60 9.47 -9.89
CA VAL A 13 -4.90 10.28 -8.71
C VAL A 13 -6.17 9.81 -8.02
N GLU A 14 -6.24 10.03 -6.71
CA GLU A 14 -7.44 9.90 -5.89
C GLU A 14 -7.87 11.29 -5.45
N ARG A 15 -9.13 11.63 -5.76
CA ARG A 15 -9.65 12.98 -5.54
C ARG A 15 -10.53 13.02 -4.30
N THR A 16 -10.34 14.06 -3.49
CA THR A 16 -11.25 14.46 -2.43
C THR A 16 -11.82 15.86 -2.73
N SER A 17 -12.58 16.43 -1.80
CA SER A 17 -13.09 17.80 -1.95
C SER A 17 -11.98 18.85 -1.94
N THR A 18 -10.82 18.55 -1.34
CA THR A 18 -9.73 19.53 -1.11
C THR A 18 -8.40 19.10 -1.70
N HIS A 19 -8.19 17.81 -1.96
CA HIS A 19 -6.89 17.25 -2.39
C HIS A 19 -6.99 16.37 -3.62
N LEU A 20 -5.88 16.31 -4.36
CA LEU A 20 -5.54 15.29 -5.33
C LEU A 20 -4.34 14.49 -4.81
N TYR A 21 -4.57 13.24 -4.43
CA TYR A 21 -3.52 12.34 -3.98
C TYR A 21 -2.96 11.55 -5.16
N ILE A 22 -1.68 11.71 -5.45
CA ILE A 22 -0.98 10.99 -6.51
C ILE A 22 -0.72 9.56 -6.04
N ALA A 23 -1.38 8.59 -6.68
CA ALA A 23 -1.35 7.18 -6.30
C ALA A 23 -0.36 6.36 -7.15
N ASP A 24 -0.18 6.71 -8.43
CA ASP A 24 0.76 6.03 -9.32
C ASP A 24 1.12 6.92 -10.52
N VAL A 25 2.19 6.57 -11.24
CA VAL A 25 2.62 7.23 -12.47
C VAL A 25 2.50 6.29 -13.66
N TRP A 26 1.83 6.75 -14.71
CA TRP A 26 1.70 5.99 -15.95
C TRP A 26 2.77 6.41 -16.97
N MET A 27 2.94 7.71 -17.13
CA MET A 27 3.86 8.34 -18.06
C MET A 27 4.49 9.57 -17.41
N TRP A 28 5.77 9.79 -17.68
CA TRP A 28 6.51 10.95 -17.21
C TRP A 28 7.24 11.60 -18.38
N ASN A 29 6.92 12.86 -18.65
CA ASN A 29 7.51 13.63 -19.74
C ASN A 29 7.60 12.81 -21.05
N GLY A 30 6.46 12.28 -21.50
CA GLY A 30 6.35 11.51 -22.75
C GLY A 30 6.90 10.08 -22.70
N THR A 31 7.52 9.68 -21.58
CA THR A 31 8.08 8.33 -21.42
C THR A 31 7.13 7.43 -20.63
N PRO A 32 6.65 6.31 -21.21
CA PRO A 32 5.83 5.34 -20.49
C PRO A 32 6.65 4.64 -19.40
N ILE A 33 6.28 4.87 -18.13
CA ILE A 33 6.93 4.25 -16.97
C ILE A 33 6.21 2.97 -16.55
N PHE A 34 4.89 2.92 -16.71
CA PHE A 34 4.07 1.85 -16.12
C PHE A 34 4.53 0.44 -16.51
N ASN A 35 4.71 0.19 -17.80
CA ASN A 35 5.05 -1.13 -18.33
C ASN A 35 6.52 -1.52 -18.10
N SER A 36 7.40 -0.56 -17.81
CA SER A 36 8.85 -0.79 -17.71
C SER A 36 9.35 -0.93 -16.26
N LYS A 37 8.54 -0.50 -15.29
CA LYS A 37 8.85 -0.47 -13.85
C LYS A 37 7.87 -1.28 -13.01
N THR A 38 8.35 -1.85 -11.92
CA THR A 38 7.49 -2.42 -10.87
C THR A 38 6.77 -1.31 -10.11
N PHE A 39 5.71 -1.64 -9.37
CA PHE A 39 5.01 -0.65 -8.56
C PHE A 39 5.95 0.05 -7.56
N GLN A 40 6.79 -0.72 -6.87
CA GLN A 40 7.76 -0.17 -5.90
C GLN A 40 8.71 0.84 -6.55
N GLU A 41 9.26 0.54 -7.73
CA GLU A 41 10.13 1.46 -8.46
C GLU A 41 9.40 2.76 -8.84
N ARG A 42 8.11 2.68 -9.18
CA ARG A 42 7.27 3.86 -9.50
C ARG A 42 6.98 4.71 -8.27
N GLN A 43 6.73 4.10 -7.11
CA GLN A 43 6.54 4.83 -5.86
C GLN A 43 7.82 5.55 -5.42
N SER A 44 8.97 4.88 -5.44
CA SER A 44 10.26 5.52 -5.14
C SER A 44 10.65 6.59 -6.17
N PHE A 45 10.14 6.50 -7.42
CA PHE A 45 10.27 7.57 -8.40
C PHE A 45 9.42 8.78 -8.02
N LEU A 46 8.14 8.57 -7.71
CA LEU A 46 7.20 9.62 -7.29
C LEU A 46 7.71 10.37 -6.05
N GLU A 47 8.18 9.66 -5.03
CA GLU A 47 8.74 10.27 -3.82
C GLU A 47 9.88 11.24 -4.13
N ARG A 48 10.80 10.85 -5.01
CA ARG A 48 11.92 11.71 -5.41
C ARG A 48 11.46 12.92 -6.21
N VAL A 49 10.60 12.71 -7.20
CA VAL A 49 10.10 13.79 -8.06
C VAL A 49 9.27 14.80 -7.26
N PHE A 50 8.45 14.31 -6.32
CA PHE A 50 7.57 15.16 -5.54
C PHE A 50 8.33 16.12 -4.62
N THR A 51 9.58 15.81 -4.23
CA THR A 51 10.43 16.77 -3.51
C THR A 51 10.75 18.04 -4.30
N LEU A 52 10.64 17.99 -5.63
CA LEU A 52 10.85 19.14 -6.51
C LEU A 52 9.57 19.96 -6.71
N TYR A 53 8.42 19.43 -6.29
CA TYR A 53 7.14 20.13 -6.39
C TYR A 53 7.09 21.29 -5.41
N THR A 54 6.79 22.48 -5.91
CA THR A 54 6.54 23.67 -5.08
C THR A 54 5.07 24.03 -5.16
N PRO A 55 4.29 23.88 -4.07
CA PRO A 55 2.89 24.22 -4.08
C PRO A 55 2.67 25.72 -4.28
N CYS A 56 1.56 26.07 -4.93
CA CYS A 56 1.13 27.44 -5.14
C CYS A 56 -0.33 27.63 -4.68
N PRO A 57 -0.58 27.73 -3.36
CA PRO A 57 -1.93 27.70 -2.78
C PRO A 57 -2.88 28.79 -3.31
N GLY A 58 -2.35 29.90 -3.84
CA GLY A 58 -3.16 30.98 -4.42
C GLY A 58 -3.74 30.67 -5.80
N PHE A 59 -3.27 29.61 -6.47
CA PHE A 59 -3.67 29.22 -7.83
C PHE A 59 -4.16 27.77 -7.93
N GLU A 60 -3.97 26.97 -6.88
CA GLU A 60 -4.38 25.58 -6.85
C GLU A 60 -5.86 25.42 -6.49
N THR A 61 -6.62 24.70 -7.33
CA THR A 61 -8.00 24.28 -7.01
C THR A 61 -8.03 23.15 -5.99
N TYR A 62 -6.98 22.30 -5.98
CA TYR A 62 -6.81 21.19 -5.05
C TYR A 62 -5.35 21.13 -4.62
N ALA A 63 -5.11 20.89 -3.34
CA ALA A 63 -3.78 20.58 -2.86
C ALA A 63 -3.31 19.25 -3.44
N LEU A 64 -2.07 19.19 -3.90
CA LEU A 64 -1.44 17.98 -4.42
C LEU A 64 -0.61 17.34 -3.31
N GLU A 65 -0.79 16.03 -3.10
CA GLU A 65 0.00 15.23 -2.15
C GLU A 65 0.27 13.84 -2.73
N LEU A 66 1.28 13.13 -2.20
CA LEU A 66 1.46 11.71 -2.49
C LEU A 66 0.45 10.89 -1.71
N ARG A 67 -0.10 9.83 -2.31
CA ARG A 67 -1.00 8.91 -1.61
C ARG A 67 -0.36 8.31 -0.35
N SER A 68 0.96 8.13 -0.32
CA SER A 68 1.69 7.63 0.85
C SER A 68 1.62 8.55 2.08
N SER A 69 1.16 9.81 1.95
CA SER A 69 0.91 10.68 3.11
C SER A 69 -0.39 10.32 3.86
N LEU A 70 -1.30 9.56 3.23
CA LEU A 70 -2.59 9.21 3.81
C LEU A 70 -2.46 8.17 4.91
N THR A 71 -3.03 8.48 6.08
CA THR A 71 -3.08 7.57 7.24
C THR A 71 -4.43 6.86 7.38
N ASP A 72 -5.51 7.40 6.79
CA ASP A 72 -6.87 6.88 6.91
C ASP A 72 -7.40 6.38 5.55
N ILE A 73 -7.03 5.14 5.21
CA ILE A 73 -7.43 4.47 3.96
C ILE A 73 -8.46 3.37 4.23
N ARG A 74 -9.55 3.36 3.45
CA ARG A 74 -10.68 2.41 3.55
C ARG A 74 -10.31 0.96 3.22
N GLY A 75 -9.11 0.72 2.72
CA GLY A 75 -8.64 -0.56 2.24
C GLY A 75 -7.16 -0.54 1.96
N THR A 76 -6.61 -1.69 1.60
CA THR A 76 -5.21 -1.83 1.20
C THR A 76 -5.17 -2.25 -0.25
N GLU A 77 -4.27 -1.63 -1.03
CA GLU A 77 -4.04 -2.00 -2.42
C GLU A 77 -2.77 -2.86 -2.51
N TYR A 78 -2.91 -4.08 -3.03
CA TYR A 78 -1.81 -5.03 -3.16
C TYR A 78 -1.24 -4.98 -4.58
N TYR A 79 0.08 -5.00 -4.68
CA TYR A 79 0.79 -5.00 -5.96
C TYR A 79 1.74 -6.19 -6.02
N THR A 80 1.77 -6.86 -7.17
CA THR A 80 2.77 -7.89 -7.42
C THR A 80 4.12 -7.23 -7.73
N THR A 81 5.19 -8.03 -7.72
CA THR A 81 6.53 -7.59 -8.13
C THR A 81 6.71 -7.49 -9.64
N GLU A 82 5.64 -7.70 -10.42
CA GLU A 82 5.69 -7.67 -11.88
C GLU A 82 5.67 -6.22 -12.40
N LYS A 83 6.35 -6.01 -13.53
CA LYS A 83 6.32 -4.73 -14.23
C LYS A 83 4.95 -4.53 -14.88
N GLY A 84 4.43 -3.30 -14.82
CA GLY A 84 3.07 -3.03 -15.32
C GLY A 84 1.94 -3.68 -14.50
N ALA A 85 2.24 -4.22 -13.31
CA ALA A 85 1.22 -4.72 -12.41
C ALA A 85 0.28 -3.59 -11.98
N ARG A 86 -1.03 -3.85 -12.11
CA ARG A 86 -2.09 -3.03 -11.52
C ARG A 86 -2.32 -3.47 -10.09
N GLY A 87 -2.64 -2.52 -9.23
CA GLY A 87 -3.02 -2.79 -7.86
C GLY A 87 -4.36 -3.51 -7.79
N ILE A 88 -4.49 -4.43 -6.83
CA ILE A 88 -5.76 -5.05 -6.46
C ILE A 88 -6.19 -4.42 -5.15
N PHE A 89 -7.28 -3.65 -5.18
CA PHE A 89 -7.84 -3.06 -3.98
C PHE A 89 -8.62 -4.09 -3.17
N VAL A 90 -8.30 -4.19 -1.89
CA VAL A 90 -9.02 -5.00 -0.91
C VAL A 90 -9.54 -4.06 0.15
N GLU A 91 -10.86 -3.96 0.27
CA GLU A 91 -11.49 -3.16 1.31
C GLU A 91 -11.15 -3.73 2.70
N LYS A 92 -10.93 -2.86 3.69
CA LYS A 92 -10.77 -3.29 5.08
C LYS A 92 -12.15 -3.68 5.61
N THR A 93 -12.57 -4.89 5.32
CA THR A 93 -13.72 -5.52 5.98
C THR A 93 -13.26 -6.16 7.28
N GLY A 94 -13.88 -5.78 8.40
CA GLY A 94 -13.61 -6.36 9.71
C GLY A 94 -12.45 -5.72 10.50
N ASN A 95 -11.94 -6.45 11.48
CA ASN A 95 -10.81 -6.05 12.32
C ASN A 95 -9.51 -6.52 11.64
N MET A 96 -9.21 -5.96 10.47
CA MET A 96 -7.95 -6.17 9.75
C MET A 96 -6.81 -5.63 10.61
N ILE A 97 -5.98 -6.54 11.13
CA ILE A 97 -4.88 -6.22 12.03
C ILE A 97 -3.56 -6.62 11.38
N ASP A 98 -2.58 -5.73 11.44
CA ASP A 98 -1.23 -6.01 10.97
C ASP A 98 -0.54 -6.98 11.92
N ILE A 99 0.06 -8.01 11.34
CA ILE A 99 0.68 -9.14 12.02
C ILE A 99 2.12 -9.24 11.57
N VAL A 100 3.03 -9.34 12.55
CA VAL A 100 4.47 -9.49 12.32
C VAL A 100 4.92 -10.85 12.85
N ARG A 101 5.67 -11.57 12.03
CA ARG A 101 6.28 -12.83 12.44
C ARG A 101 7.40 -12.54 13.43
N THR A 102 7.41 -13.28 14.54
CA THR A 102 8.49 -13.18 15.53
C THR A 102 9.67 -14.07 15.16
N ASP A 103 10.77 -13.92 15.90
CA ASP A 103 11.93 -14.81 15.87
C ASP A 103 11.57 -16.25 16.28
N VAL A 104 10.52 -16.42 17.09
CA VAL A 104 9.99 -17.73 17.45
C VAL A 104 9.11 -18.28 16.32
N PRO A 105 9.38 -19.50 15.81
CA PRO A 105 8.57 -20.12 14.76
C PRO A 105 7.10 -20.25 15.15
N ASP A 106 6.21 -19.97 14.20
CA ASP A 106 4.75 -20.03 14.35
C ASP A 106 4.15 -19.12 15.43
N VAL A 107 4.94 -18.18 15.97
CA VAL A 107 4.46 -17.12 16.86
C VAL A 107 4.41 -15.81 16.08
N TYR A 108 3.22 -15.21 16.08
CA TYR A 108 2.94 -13.98 15.35
C TYR A 108 2.37 -12.94 16.30
N ARG A 109 2.90 -11.73 16.24
CA ARG A 109 2.53 -10.60 17.10
C ARG A 109 1.63 -9.65 16.34
N LEU A 110 0.54 -9.23 16.96
CA LEU A 110 -0.37 -8.24 16.40
C LEU A 110 0.09 -6.81 16.74
N SER A 111 -0.12 -5.88 15.81
CA SER A 111 0.18 -4.45 15.97
C SER A 111 -0.58 -3.81 17.14
N ASN A 112 -1.81 -4.28 17.41
CA ASN A 112 -2.64 -3.82 18.52
C ASN A 112 -2.37 -4.52 19.87
N GLY A 113 -1.33 -5.36 19.94
CA GLY A 113 -0.95 -6.11 21.13
C GLY A 113 -1.60 -7.49 21.22
N GLY A 114 -0.81 -8.46 21.70
CA GLY A 114 -1.19 -9.86 21.81
C GLY A 114 -0.59 -10.74 20.70
N TYR A 115 -1.02 -12.00 20.69
CA TYR A 115 -0.50 -13.04 19.81
C TYR A 115 -1.61 -13.71 19.00
N LEU A 116 -1.28 -14.07 17.76
CA LEU A 116 -2.16 -14.82 16.87
C LEU A 116 -2.18 -16.28 17.31
N ARG A 117 -3.37 -16.84 17.48
CA ARG A 117 -3.58 -18.22 17.84
C ARG A 117 -3.57 -19.11 16.60
N VAL A 118 -2.53 -19.93 16.48
CA VAL A 118 -2.37 -20.87 15.37
C VAL A 118 -2.85 -22.26 15.81
N LYS A 119 -4.14 -22.55 15.65
CA LYS A 119 -4.75 -23.81 16.16
C LYS A 119 -4.49 -25.04 15.29
N THR A 120 -4.22 -24.87 13.99
CA THR A 120 -4.12 -25.97 13.02
C THR A 120 -2.81 -25.92 12.24
N LEU A 121 -2.33 -27.10 11.83
CA LEU A 121 -1.15 -27.24 10.96
C LEU A 121 -1.36 -26.58 9.58
N GLU A 122 -2.59 -26.61 9.07
CA GLU A 122 -2.95 -25.95 7.81
C GLU A 122 -2.81 -24.43 7.91
N LEU A 123 -3.27 -23.85 9.02
CA LEU A 123 -3.11 -22.43 9.29
C LEU A 123 -1.63 -22.05 9.42
N SER A 124 -0.83 -22.83 10.17
CA SER A 124 0.62 -22.62 10.26
C SER A 124 1.28 -22.63 8.87
N LYS A 125 0.97 -23.62 8.02
CA LYS A 125 1.51 -23.71 6.66
C LYS A 125 1.14 -22.48 5.81
N LYS A 126 -0.12 -22.04 5.86
CA LYS A 126 -0.59 -20.84 5.15
C LYS A 126 0.10 -19.57 5.66
N LEU A 127 0.19 -19.36 6.97
CA LEU A 127 0.81 -18.16 7.53
C LEU A 127 2.28 -18.03 7.13
N ARG A 128 3.00 -19.15 7.00
CA ARG A 128 4.40 -19.16 6.54
C ARG A 128 4.57 -18.68 5.10
N THR A 129 3.52 -18.72 4.25
CA THR A 129 3.60 -18.22 2.88
C THR A 129 3.35 -16.72 2.77
N LEU A 130 2.84 -16.06 3.82
CA LEU A 130 2.45 -14.65 3.79
C LEU A 130 3.62 -13.66 4.05
N GLY A 131 4.84 -14.17 4.26
CA GLY A 131 6.03 -13.34 4.47
C GLY A 131 6.26 -12.92 5.92
N ALA A 132 7.09 -11.89 6.13
CA ALA A 132 7.50 -11.43 7.46
C ALA A 132 6.46 -10.54 8.15
N ALA A 133 5.65 -9.82 7.38
CA ALA A 133 4.55 -9.00 7.85
C ALA A 133 3.39 -9.10 6.87
N PHE A 134 2.16 -9.20 7.38
CA PHE A 134 0.93 -9.33 6.60
C PHE A 134 -0.26 -8.87 7.43
N THR A 135 -1.41 -8.66 6.79
CA THR A 135 -2.64 -8.21 7.44
C THR A 135 -3.69 -9.30 7.37
N LEU A 136 -4.36 -9.60 8.49
CA LEU A 136 -5.50 -10.54 8.52
C LEU A 136 -6.66 -9.93 9.31
N ASP A 137 -7.88 -10.28 8.91
CA ASP A 137 -9.06 -10.06 9.73
C ASP A 137 -9.04 -11.01 10.94
N CYS A 138 -8.97 -10.45 12.14
CA CYS A 138 -8.84 -11.20 13.37
C CYS A 138 -9.90 -10.82 14.40
N GLN A 139 -10.41 -11.82 15.11
CA GLN A 139 -11.31 -11.66 16.24
C GLN A 139 -10.58 -11.92 17.55
N LYS A 140 -10.80 -11.04 18.53
CA LYS A 140 -10.27 -11.20 19.88
C LYS A 140 -11.03 -12.30 20.62
N ASN A 141 -10.31 -13.25 21.20
CA ASN A 141 -10.85 -14.29 22.05
C ASN A 141 -10.95 -13.78 23.51
N GLU A 142 -11.75 -14.46 24.34
CA GLU A 142 -11.91 -14.15 25.77
C GLU A 142 -10.61 -14.30 26.57
N ASP A 143 -9.69 -15.16 26.11
CA ASP A 143 -8.37 -15.41 26.71
C ASP A 143 -7.31 -14.33 26.37
N GLY A 144 -7.70 -13.29 25.63
CA GLY A 144 -6.81 -12.20 25.21
C GLY A 144 -5.95 -12.52 23.98
N THR A 145 -6.05 -13.73 23.41
CA THR A 145 -5.42 -14.08 22.13
C THR A 145 -6.32 -13.69 20.95
N TRP A 146 -5.78 -13.71 19.74
CA TRP A 146 -6.53 -13.37 18.52
C TRP A 146 -6.63 -14.57 17.58
N SER A 147 -7.80 -14.81 17.00
CA SER A 147 -8.02 -15.85 15.99
C SER A 147 -8.35 -15.20 14.64
N PRO A 148 -7.83 -15.71 13.52
CA PRO A 148 -8.24 -15.23 12.20
C PRO A 148 -9.69 -15.63 11.90
N VAL A 149 -10.47 -14.71 11.32
CA VAL A 149 -11.91 -14.89 11.06
C VAL A 149 -12.19 -15.59 9.73
N SER A 150 -11.31 -15.42 8.73
CA SER A 150 -11.44 -16.05 7.41
C SER A 150 -10.09 -16.49 6.83
N PHE A 151 -10.10 -17.60 6.08
CA PHE A 151 -8.95 -18.21 5.40
C PHE A 151 -9.35 -19.08 4.21
#